data_AF-A0A2V6PJN0-F1
#
_entry.id   AF-A0A2V6PJN0-F1
#
_cell.length_a   1.000
_cell.length_b   1.000
_cell.length_c   1.000
_cell.angle_alpha   90.00
_cell.angle_beta   90.00
_cell.angle_gamma   90.00
#
_symmetry.space_group_name_H-M   'P 1'
#
loop_
_entity.id
_entity.type
_entity.pdbx_description
1 polymer ?
#
loop_
_entity_poly.entity_id
_entity_poly.type
_entity_poly.pdbx_seq_one_letter_code
_entity_poly.pdbx_strand_id
1 'polypeptide(L)'
;MSVDEESARAWRDSMDGDQGHSTTTREIGGEGRVSQIRARLPGQVRLERIDTARALYGPLYERPEIERRIGETLPFRWGRPRTATLEPIESYDAGVIPDDALLKFDDAERTGLFSAFVVATPAYGKHRDVDPWLMGVVSGTELYAVIARWG
;
A
#
# COMPACT_ATOMS: atom_id res chain seq x y z
N MET A 1 26.21 75.93 12.50
CA MET A 1 25.78 74.54 12.25
C MET A 1 25.36 73.95 13.58
N SER A 2 24.24 73.23 13.56
CA SER A 2 23.35 72.92 14.68
C SER A 2 23.96 71.99 15.74
N VAL A 3 23.47 72.16 16.97
CA VAL A 3 23.36 71.12 18.00
C VAL A 3 22.52 69.96 17.43
N ASP A 4 22.66 68.75 17.96
CA ASP A 4 21.67 67.67 17.83
C ASP A 4 21.61 66.82 16.55
N GLU A 5 22.22 67.23 15.43
CA GLU A 5 22.10 66.48 14.16
C GLU A 5 23.00 65.25 14.04
N GLU A 6 24.14 65.22 14.74
CA GLU A 6 25.09 64.10 14.67
C GLU A 6 24.64 62.93 15.55
N SER A 7 24.10 63.23 16.73
CA SER A 7 23.47 62.24 17.60
C SER A 7 22.17 61.68 17.01
N ALA A 8 21.44 62.41 16.15
CA ALA A 8 20.24 61.89 15.50
C ALA A 8 20.52 60.92 14.33
N ARG A 9 21.76 60.89 13.79
CA ARG A 9 22.14 59.90 12.77
C ARG A 9 22.56 58.57 13.37
N ALA A 10 23.21 58.59 14.54
CA ALA A 10 23.67 57.38 15.23
C ALA A 10 22.52 56.48 15.75
N TRP A 11 21.31 57.03 15.96
CA TRP A 11 20.14 56.25 16.39
C TRP A 11 19.26 55.77 15.22
N ARG A 12 19.49 56.24 13.99
CA ARG A 12 18.79 55.74 12.79
C ARG A 12 19.49 54.56 12.13
N ASP A 13 20.81 54.42 12.33
CA ASP A 13 21.58 53.30 11.76
C ASP A 13 21.43 52.00 12.58
N SER A 14 20.83 52.09 13.77
CA SER A 14 20.64 50.96 14.69
C SER A 14 19.25 50.32 14.62
N MET A 15 18.41 50.70 13.63
CA MET A 15 16.99 50.30 13.52
C MET A 15 16.58 49.75 12.13
N ASP A 16 17.52 49.33 11.28
CA ASP A 16 17.22 48.69 9.98
C ASP A 16 17.90 47.32 9.79
N GLY A 17 18.22 46.64 10.89
CA GLY A 17 18.85 45.32 10.89
C GLY A 17 17.94 44.13 11.25
N ASP A 18 16.65 44.34 11.52
CA ASP A 18 15.69 43.26 11.79
C ASP A 18 14.84 42.96 10.54
N GLN A 19 15.49 42.54 9.46
CA GLN A 19 14.79 41.79 8.43
C GLN A 19 14.83 40.33 8.81
N GLY A 20 13.73 39.98 9.48
CA GLY A 20 13.39 38.68 10.02
C GLY A 20 13.91 37.52 9.19
N HIS A 21 14.30 36.49 9.93
CA HIS A 21 14.28 35.10 9.49
C HIS A 21 13.11 34.86 8.53
N SER A 22 13.37 34.95 7.22
CA SER A 22 12.60 34.22 6.23
C SER A 22 12.99 32.75 6.37
N THR A 23 12.63 32.15 7.50
CA THR A 23 12.10 30.80 7.46
C THR A 23 10.84 30.91 6.62
N THR A 24 11.03 30.87 5.31
CA THR A 24 10.04 30.38 4.36
C THR A 24 9.66 29.00 4.88
N THR A 25 8.74 28.99 5.83
CA THR A 25 7.86 27.86 6.08
C THR A 25 7.10 27.80 4.79
N ARG A 26 7.67 27.06 3.84
CA ARG A 26 7.08 26.76 2.55
C ARG A 26 5.67 26.35 2.89
N GLU A 27 4.70 27.23 2.60
CA GLU A 27 3.30 26.97 2.87
C GLU A 27 3.03 25.65 2.18
N ILE A 28 2.92 24.60 2.99
CA ILE A 28 2.59 23.29 2.48
C ILE A 28 1.17 23.50 2.01
N GLY A 29 0.99 23.65 0.69
CA GLY A 29 -0.31 23.85 0.08
C GLY A 29 -1.30 22.84 0.65
N GLY A 30 -2.58 23.21 0.72
CA GLY A 30 -3.60 22.48 1.47
C GLY A 30 -3.52 20.95 1.34
N GLU A 31 -3.18 20.43 0.17
CA GLU A 31 -2.92 19.01 -0.10
C GLU A 31 -1.83 18.39 0.78
N GLY A 32 -0.63 18.99 0.88
CA GLY A 32 0.44 18.43 1.69
C GLY A 32 0.16 18.53 3.19
N ARG A 33 -0.60 19.54 3.64
CA ARG A 33 -1.07 19.63 5.03
C ARG A 33 -2.12 18.54 5.33
N VAL A 34 -3.02 18.28 4.39
CA VAL A 34 -4.03 17.21 4.49
C VAL A 34 -3.36 15.83 4.54
N SER A 35 -2.34 15.56 3.71
CA SER A 35 -1.56 14.32 3.77
C SER A 35 -0.87 14.13 5.13
N GLN A 36 -0.33 15.20 5.73
CA GLN A 36 0.28 15.14 7.07
C GLN A 36 -0.74 14.85 8.17
N ILE A 37 -1.95 15.40 8.07
CA ILE A 37 -3.04 15.13 9.02
C ILE A 37 -3.49 13.67 8.87
N ARG A 38 -3.70 13.19 7.65
CA ARG A 38 -4.07 11.80 7.35
C ARG A 38 -3.05 10.82 7.88
N ALA A 39 -1.75 11.10 7.71
CA ALA A 39 -0.67 10.25 8.24
C ALA A 39 -0.71 10.06 9.77
N ARG A 40 -1.34 10.98 10.51
CA ARG A 40 -1.52 10.90 11.97
C ARG A 40 -2.81 10.17 12.37
N LEU A 41 -3.67 9.83 11.42
CA LEU A 41 -4.96 9.18 11.62
C LEU A 41 -4.91 7.76 11.07
N PRO A 42 -4.55 6.75 11.88
CA PRO A 42 -4.31 5.39 11.40
C PRO A 42 -5.54 4.77 10.70
N GLY A 43 -6.76 5.15 11.11
CA GLY A 43 -7.99 4.72 10.43
C GLY A 43 -8.16 5.29 9.02
N GLN A 44 -7.75 6.54 8.79
CA GLN A 44 -7.83 7.18 7.46
C GLN A 44 -6.79 6.58 6.51
N VAL A 45 -5.56 6.39 6.98
CA VAL A 45 -4.51 5.72 6.20
C VAL A 45 -4.94 4.30 5.81
N ARG A 46 -5.60 3.57 6.73
CA ARG A 46 -6.15 2.24 6.44
C ARG A 46 -7.22 2.28 5.35
N LEU A 47 -8.15 3.24 5.41
CA LEU A 47 -9.19 3.40 4.39
C LEU A 47 -8.61 3.77 3.03
N GLU A 48 -7.66 4.71 2.98
CA GLU A 48 -6.97 5.10 1.75
C GLU A 48 -6.24 3.93 1.08
N ARG A 49 -5.58 3.07 1.88
CA ARG A 49 -4.96 1.85 1.35
C ARG A 49 -5.99 0.89 0.78
N ILE A 50 -7.12 0.68 1.48
CA ILE A 50 -8.20 -0.19 0.99
C ILE A 50 -8.75 0.35 -0.34
N ASP A 51 -9.02 1.65 -0.43
CA ASP A 51 -9.56 2.27 -1.64
C ASP A 51 -8.54 2.22 -2.79
N THR A 52 -7.26 2.47 -2.50
CA THR A 52 -6.18 2.37 -3.49
C THR A 52 -6.02 0.93 -3.98
N ALA A 53 -5.99 -0.05 -3.07
CA ALA A 53 -5.90 -1.46 -3.42
C ALA A 53 -7.12 -1.90 -4.25
N ARG A 54 -8.33 -1.41 -3.93
CA ARG A 54 -9.54 -1.67 -4.74
C ARG A 54 -9.45 -1.09 -6.14
N ALA A 55 -8.92 0.13 -6.25
CA ALA A 55 -8.78 0.79 -7.54
C ALA A 55 -7.76 0.08 -8.45
N LEU A 56 -6.67 -0.44 -7.89
CA LEU A 56 -5.60 -1.09 -8.64
C LEU A 56 -5.86 -2.58 -8.94
N TYR A 57 -6.41 -3.31 -7.97
CA TYR A 57 -6.50 -4.79 -8.03
C TYR A 57 -7.94 -5.32 -8.04
N GLY A 58 -8.94 -4.42 -8.01
CA GLY A 58 -10.35 -4.79 -8.01
C GLY A 58 -10.86 -5.21 -6.62
N PRO A 59 -11.87 -6.09 -6.54
CA PRO A 59 -12.47 -6.44 -5.26
C PRO A 59 -11.46 -7.06 -4.30
N LEU A 60 -11.58 -6.68 -3.03
CA LEU A 60 -10.80 -7.27 -1.94
C LEU A 60 -11.66 -8.26 -1.19
N TYR A 61 -11.03 -9.32 -0.70
CA TYR A 61 -11.72 -10.46 -0.11
C TYR A 61 -11.22 -10.74 1.30
N GLU A 62 -12.12 -11.18 2.17
CA GLU A 62 -11.69 -11.86 3.40
C GLU A 62 -11.18 -13.26 3.05
N ARG A 63 -10.29 -13.79 3.90
CA ARG A 63 -9.71 -15.13 3.73
C ARG A 63 -10.73 -16.25 3.41
N PRO A 64 -11.82 -16.46 4.19
CA PRO A 64 -12.77 -17.53 3.88
C PRO A 64 -13.52 -17.31 2.55
N GLU A 65 -13.72 -16.05 2.13
CA GLU A 65 -14.36 -15.77 0.85
C GLU A 65 -13.44 -16.13 -0.32
N ILE A 66 -12.17 -15.75 -0.25
CA ILE A 66 -11.22 -16.02 -1.34
C ILE A 66 -10.87 -17.50 -1.41
N GLU A 67 -10.71 -18.20 -0.27
CA GLU A 67 -10.50 -19.65 -0.24
C GLU A 67 -11.66 -20.40 -0.92
N ARG A 68 -12.90 -19.97 -0.66
CA ARG A 68 -14.09 -20.52 -1.32
C ARG A 68 -14.08 -20.26 -2.82
N ARG A 69 -13.83 -19.01 -3.24
CA ARG A 69 -13.78 -18.62 -4.68
C ARG A 69 -12.72 -19.40 -5.45
N ILE A 70 -11.53 -19.55 -4.86
CA ILE A 70 -10.42 -20.32 -5.46
C ILE A 70 -10.79 -21.80 -5.52
N GLY A 71 -11.35 -22.37 -4.45
CA GLY A 71 -11.85 -23.75 -4.51
C GLY A 71 -12.92 -23.94 -5.59
N GLU A 72 -13.77 -22.93 -5.83
CA GLU A 72 -14.83 -22.97 -6.84
C GLU A 72 -14.34 -23.02 -8.29
N THR A 73 -13.07 -22.73 -8.57
CA THR A 73 -12.49 -22.93 -9.91
C THR A 73 -12.39 -24.40 -10.26
N LEU A 74 -12.32 -25.29 -9.26
CA LEU A 74 -12.31 -26.72 -9.48
C LEU A 74 -13.71 -27.24 -9.83
N PRO A 75 -13.80 -28.23 -10.76
CA PRO A 75 -15.03 -28.94 -11.04
C PRO A 75 -15.69 -29.49 -9.76
N PHE A 76 -17.02 -29.61 -9.75
CA PHE A 76 -17.67 -30.29 -8.64
C PHE A 76 -17.39 -31.79 -8.70
N ARG A 77 -16.97 -32.39 -7.57
CA ARG A 77 -16.79 -33.84 -7.42
C ARG A 77 -17.42 -34.31 -6.11
N TRP A 78 -18.37 -35.24 -6.20
CA TRP A 78 -19.06 -35.76 -5.02
C TRP A 78 -18.07 -36.38 -4.02
N GLY A 79 -18.18 -36.01 -2.73
CA GLY A 79 -17.32 -36.52 -1.66
C GLY A 79 -15.89 -35.97 -1.63
N ARG A 80 -15.53 -35.01 -2.51
CA ARG A 80 -14.23 -34.33 -2.46
C ARG A 80 -14.44 -32.83 -2.25
N PRO A 81 -14.23 -32.31 -1.02
CA PRO A 81 -14.38 -30.88 -0.78
C PRO A 81 -13.40 -30.10 -1.64
N ARG A 82 -13.89 -29.00 -2.22
CA ARG A 82 -13.06 -28.03 -2.92
C ARG A 82 -12.45 -27.10 -1.89
N THR A 83 -11.12 -27.00 -1.90
CA THR A 83 -10.37 -26.19 -0.94
C THR A 83 -9.34 -25.34 -1.68
N ALA A 84 -8.74 -24.40 -0.96
CA ALA A 84 -7.55 -23.70 -1.41
C ALA A 84 -6.46 -23.86 -0.35
N THR A 85 -5.22 -24.13 -0.79
CA THR A 85 -4.05 -24.09 0.08
C THR A 85 -3.39 -22.73 -0.10
N LEU A 86 -3.20 -21.98 0.98
CA LEU A 86 -2.48 -20.71 0.99
C LEU A 86 -1.10 -20.92 1.60
N GLU A 87 -0.07 -20.58 0.85
CA GLU A 87 1.32 -20.62 1.32
C GLU A 87 2.02 -19.28 1.03
N PRO A 88 2.95 -18.83 1.90
CA PRO A 88 3.78 -17.67 1.62
C PRO A 88 4.52 -17.84 0.30
N ILE A 89 4.65 -16.75 -0.48
CA ILE A 89 5.31 -16.81 -1.80
C ILE A 89 6.75 -17.34 -1.69
N GLU A 90 7.45 -17.05 -0.59
CA GLU A 90 8.81 -17.48 -0.32
C GLU A 90 8.93 -18.99 -0.08
N SER A 91 7.84 -19.63 0.34
CA SER A 91 7.75 -21.07 0.59
C SER A 91 7.03 -21.84 -0.51
N TYR A 92 6.62 -21.17 -1.59
CA TYR A 92 5.90 -21.81 -2.69
C TYR A 92 6.79 -22.82 -3.42
N ASP A 93 6.40 -24.10 -3.37
CA ASP A 93 7.20 -25.22 -3.88
C ASP A 93 6.53 -26.01 -5.02
N ALA A 94 5.28 -25.68 -5.37
CA ALA A 94 4.50 -26.45 -6.35
C ALA A 94 4.91 -26.22 -7.81
N GLY A 95 5.81 -25.28 -8.09
CA GLY A 95 6.30 -25.02 -9.44
C GLY A 95 7.03 -23.69 -9.60
N VAL A 96 7.47 -23.42 -10.82
CA VAL A 96 8.07 -22.12 -11.19
C VAL A 96 6.95 -21.11 -11.42
N ILE A 97 7.03 -19.96 -10.76
CA ILE A 97 6.12 -18.84 -11.02
C ILE A 97 6.49 -18.24 -12.39
N PRO A 98 5.53 -18.11 -13.33
CA PRO A 98 5.80 -17.54 -14.65
C PRO A 98 6.26 -16.08 -14.59
N ASP A 99 7.07 -15.67 -15.56
CA ASP A 99 7.65 -14.32 -15.64
C ASP A 99 6.59 -13.21 -15.55
N ASP A 100 5.44 -13.37 -16.20
CA ASP A 100 4.38 -12.35 -16.17
C ASP A 100 3.74 -12.18 -14.78
N ALA A 101 3.64 -13.27 -14.01
CA ALA A 101 3.18 -13.24 -12.64
C ALA A 101 4.23 -12.64 -11.70
N LEU A 102 5.52 -12.90 -11.95
CA LEU A 102 6.63 -12.28 -11.22
C LEU A 102 6.73 -10.77 -11.47
N LEU A 103 6.46 -10.31 -12.69
CA LEU A 103 6.42 -8.88 -12.99
C LEU A 103 5.26 -8.19 -12.25
N LYS A 104 4.07 -8.80 -12.22
CA LYS A 104 2.94 -8.29 -11.44
C LYS A 104 3.21 -8.29 -9.93
N PHE A 105 3.94 -9.29 -9.43
CA PHE A 105 4.42 -9.32 -8.05
C PHE A 105 5.33 -8.12 -7.74
N ASP A 106 6.35 -7.89 -8.56
CA ASP A 106 7.33 -6.79 -8.39
C ASP A 106 6.63 -5.42 -8.46
N ASP A 107 5.69 -5.24 -9.39
CA ASP A 107 4.86 -4.04 -9.45
C ASP A 107 4.02 -3.85 -8.19
N ALA A 108 3.42 -4.94 -7.67
CA ALA A 108 2.63 -4.92 -6.46
C ALA A 108 3.45 -4.62 -5.20
N GLU A 109 4.65 -5.20 -5.09
CA GLU A 109 5.58 -4.95 -3.99
C GLU A 109 6.01 -3.48 -3.93
N ARG A 110 6.33 -2.89 -5.09
CA ARG A 110 6.72 -1.48 -5.20
C ARG A 110 5.64 -0.49 -4.76
N THR A 111 4.37 -0.89 -4.74
CA THR A 111 3.29 -0.02 -4.24
C THR A 111 3.36 0.21 -2.73
N GLY A 112 3.98 -0.69 -1.97
CA GLY A 112 3.97 -0.65 -0.50
C GLY A 112 2.58 -0.88 0.13
N LEU A 113 1.58 -1.31 -0.64
CA LEU A 113 0.21 -1.54 -0.16
C LEU A 113 0.07 -2.83 0.63
N PHE A 114 0.95 -3.80 0.40
CA PHE A 114 0.81 -5.17 0.92
C PHE A 114 1.82 -5.46 2.03
N SER A 115 1.39 -6.21 3.05
CA SER A 115 2.24 -6.63 4.17
C SER A 115 2.78 -8.05 4.00
N ALA A 116 2.16 -8.84 3.13
CA ALA A 116 2.57 -10.20 2.80
C ALA A 116 2.03 -10.60 1.43
N PHE A 117 2.69 -11.55 0.79
CA PHE A 117 2.26 -12.18 -0.44
C PHE A 117 2.10 -13.67 -0.25
N VAL A 118 1.02 -14.23 -0.80
CA VAL A 118 0.71 -15.65 -0.71
C VAL A 118 0.34 -16.19 -2.07
N VAL A 119 0.70 -17.44 -2.32
CA VAL A 119 0.20 -18.22 -3.45
C VAL A 119 -0.91 -19.12 -2.94
N ALA A 120 -2.08 -18.98 -3.54
CA ALA A 120 -3.20 -19.87 -3.29
C ALA A 120 -3.37 -20.85 -4.44
N THR A 121 -3.35 -22.14 -4.12
CA THR A 121 -3.53 -23.20 -5.10
C THR A 121 -4.84 -23.92 -4.83
N PRO A 122 -5.76 -24.03 -5.82
CA PRO A 122 -6.94 -24.87 -5.70
C PRO A 122 -6.54 -26.33 -5.43
N ALA A 123 -7.25 -27.00 -4.52
CA ALA A 123 -6.95 -28.38 -4.17
C ALA A 123 -8.21 -29.23 -3.93
N TYR A 124 -8.13 -30.51 -4.33
CA TYR A 124 -9.01 -31.57 -3.83
C TYR A 124 -8.26 -32.37 -2.74
N GLY A 125 -8.37 -31.95 -1.49
CA GLY A 125 -7.60 -32.56 -0.40
C GLY A 125 -6.09 -32.36 -0.60
N LYS A 126 -5.32 -33.43 -0.82
CA LYS A 126 -3.84 -33.36 -0.95
C LYS A 126 -3.32 -33.15 -2.39
N HIS A 127 -4.19 -33.24 -3.40
CA HIS A 127 -3.79 -32.98 -4.78
C HIS A 127 -4.01 -31.50 -5.10
N ARG A 128 -2.89 -30.79 -5.28
CA ARG A 128 -2.85 -29.42 -5.82
C ARG A 128 -3.09 -29.51 -7.33
N ASP A 129 -4.13 -28.83 -7.83
CA ASP A 129 -4.49 -28.83 -9.25
C ASP A 129 -4.18 -27.45 -9.87
N VAL A 130 -4.10 -27.43 -11.20
CA VAL A 130 -3.64 -26.30 -12.01
C VAL A 130 -4.57 -25.09 -11.90
N ASP A 131 -4.03 -24.03 -11.32
CA ASP A 131 -4.22 -22.61 -11.67
C ASP A 131 -3.95 -21.75 -10.42
N PRO A 132 -2.68 -21.55 -9.98
CA PRO A 132 -2.40 -20.81 -8.76
C PRO A 132 -2.73 -19.32 -8.86
N TRP A 133 -3.03 -18.71 -7.72
CA TRP A 133 -3.39 -17.32 -7.56
C TRP A 133 -2.36 -16.63 -6.68
N LEU A 134 -1.68 -15.61 -7.19
CA LEU A 134 -0.86 -14.72 -6.39
C LEU A 134 -1.76 -13.67 -5.75
N MET A 135 -1.66 -13.52 -4.44
CA MET A 135 -2.44 -12.57 -3.68
C MET A 135 -1.56 -11.74 -2.75
N GLY A 136 -1.98 -10.50 -2.52
CA GLY A 136 -1.36 -9.60 -1.54
C GLY A 136 -2.32 -9.34 -0.38
N VAL A 137 -1.80 -9.39 0.85
CA VAL A 137 -2.55 -9.00 2.06
C VAL A 137 -2.39 -7.51 2.27
N VAL A 138 -3.48 -6.75 2.20
CA VAL A 138 -3.44 -5.27 2.31
C VAL A 138 -2.99 -4.87 3.71
N SER A 139 -1.92 -4.08 3.78
CA SER A 139 -1.24 -3.68 5.01
C SER A 139 -2.17 -3.04 6.05
N GLY A 140 -2.21 -3.61 7.26
CA GLY A 140 -3.06 -3.15 8.35
C GLY A 140 -4.52 -3.63 8.24
N THR A 141 -4.75 -4.68 7.46
CA THR A 141 -6.05 -5.33 7.26
C THR A 141 -5.89 -6.84 7.11
N GLU A 142 -7.02 -7.56 7.09
CA GLU A 142 -7.09 -9.00 6.77
C GLU A 142 -7.64 -9.24 5.35
N LEU A 143 -7.57 -8.22 4.48
CA LEU A 143 -8.13 -8.26 3.14
C LEU A 143 -7.09 -8.67 2.10
N TYR A 144 -7.48 -9.56 1.20
CA TYR A 144 -6.67 -10.11 0.13
C TYR A 144 -7.05 -9.44 -1.20
N ALA A 145 -6.05 -8.98 -1.93
CA ALA A 145 -6.17 -8.59 -3.33
C ALA A 145 -5.62 -9.70 -4.22
N VAL A 146 -6.26 -9.95 -5.37
CA VAL A 146 -5.74 -10.87 -6.38
C VAL A 146 -4.81 -10.08 -7.31
N ILE A 147 -3.55 -10.48 -7.37
CA ILE A 147 -2.50 -9.80 -8.17
C ILE A 147 -2.33 -10.49 -9.51
N ALA A 148 -2.25 -11.82 -9.51
CA ALA A 148 -2.08 -12.61 -10.72
C ALA A 148 -2.71 -14.00 -10.57
N ARG A 149 -2.98 -14.62 -11.71
CA ARG A 149 -3.35 -16.03 -11.83
C ARG A 149 -2.59 -16.60 -13.02
N TRP A 150 -2.10 -17.83 -12.89
CA TRP A 150 -1.45 -18.55 -13.97
C TRP A 150 -1.87 -20.02 -13.96
N GLY A 151 -1.69 -20.70 -15.10
CA GLY A 151 -2.09 -22.08 -15.33
C GLY A 151 -2.66 -22.26 -16.73
#